data_AF-A0A1A8HK14-F1
#
_entry.id   AF-A0A1A8HK14-F1
#
_cell.length_a   1.000
_cell.length_b   1.000
_cell.length_c   1.000
_cell.angle_alpha   90.00
_cell.angle_beta   90.00
_cell.angle_gamma   90.00
#
_symmetry.space_group_name_H-M   'P 1'
#
loop_
_entity.id
_entity.type
_entity.pdbx_description
1 polymer ?
#
loop_
_entity_poly.entity_id
_entity_poly.type
_entity_poly.pdbx_seq_one_letter_code
_entity_poly.pdbx_strand_id
1 'polypeptide(L)' 'CKHGFYNLQRGNRRGCDKCFCMGVSSQCLPSTWSYDNETTLAGWHLVGETGGRVWPIHRQTPSSLSIRHLEVVDNLG' A
#
# COMPACT_ATOMS: atom_id res chain seq x y z
N CYS A 1 11.86 -1.35 -23.27
CA CYS A 1 11.60 -2.73 -22.82
C CYS A 1 10.69 -3.43 -23.81
N LYS A 2 10.72 -4.78 -23.88
CA LYS A 2 9.75 -5.55 -24.68
C LYS A 2 8.35 -5.48 -24.05
N HIS A 3 7.32 -5.82 -24.83
CA HIS A 3 5.94 -5.87 -24.32
C HIS A 3 5.83 -6.78 -23.08
N GLY A 4 5.08 -6.35 -22.05
CA GLY A 4 5.03 -7.04 -20.76
C GLY A 4 6.18 -6.73 -19.81
N PHE A 5 7.08 -5.79 -20.14
CA PHE A 5 8.21 -5.40 -19.30
C PHE A 5 8.37 -3.87 -19.22
N TYR A 6 8.87 -3.36 -18.10
CA TYR A 6 9.09 -1.93 -17.82
C TYR A 6 10.43 -1.72 -17.08
N ASN A 7 10.68 -0.49 -16.59
CA ASN A 7 11.83 -0.16 -15.72
C ASN A 7 13.24 -0.31 -16.35
N LEU A 8 13.45 0.22 -17.57
CA LEU A 8 14.78 0.30 -18.19
C LEU A 8 15.59 1.45 -17.60
N GLN A 9 16.52 1.13 -16.70
CA GLN A 9 17.42 2.12 -16.07
C GLN A 9 18.80 1.53 -15.79
N ARG A 10 19.82 2.38 -15.71
CA ARG A 10 21.23 1.98 -15.48
C ARG A 10 21.41 1.12 -14.23
N GLY A 11 20.63 1.38 -13.18
CA GLY A 11 20.66 0.60 -11.94
C GLY A 11 20.02 -0.78 -12.04
N ASN A 12 19.18 -1.02 -13.05
CA ASN A 12 18.53 -2.31 -13.25
C ASN A 12 19.44 -3.26 -14.04
N ARG A 13 20.20 -4.09 -13.33
CA ARG A 13 21.09 -5.10 -13.94
C ARG A 13 20.36 -6.12 -14.83
N ARG A 14 19.04 -6.29 -14.65
CA ARG A 14 18.20 -7.16 -15.50
C ARG A 14 17.75 -6.47 -16.79
N GLY A 15 18.04 -5.19 -16.95
CA GLY A 15 17.58 -4.36 -18.06
C GLY A 15 16.13 -3.94 -17.85
N CYS A 16 15.18 -4.87 -17.81
CA CYS A 16 13.76 -4.58 -17.62
C CYS A 16 13.09 -5.57 -16.67
N ASP A 17 12.09 -5.10 -15.91
CA ASP A 17 11.27 -5.91 -15.01
C ASP A 17 9.95 -6.29 -15.66
N LYS A 18 9.41 -7.47 -15.31
CA LYS A 18 8.13 -7.96 -15.83
C LYS A 18 6.97 -7.19 -15.22
N CYS A 19 5.98 -6.81 -16.03
CA CYS A 19 4.71 -6.27 -15.54
C CYS A 19 3.97 -7.31 -14.70
N PHE A 20 3.45 -6.89 -13.55
CA PHE A 20 2.60 -7.70 -12.69
C PHE A 20 1.26 -7.01 -12.46
N CYS A 21 0.37 -7.10 -13.46
CA CYS A 21 -0.97 -6.52 -13.41
C CYS A 21 -2.05 -7.59 -13.13
N MET A 22 -1.71 -8.64 -12.35
CA MET A 22 -2.66 -9.70 -11.96
C MET A 22 -3.38 -10.38 -13.14
N GLY A 23 -2.77 -10.42 -14.33
CA GLY A 23 -3.37 -11.00 -15.54
C GLY A 23 -4.37 -10.09 -16.29
N VAL A 24 -4.65 -8.88 -15.77
CA VAL A 24 -5.58 -7.93 -16.40
C VAL A 24 -4.96 -7.24 -17.61
N SER A 25 -3.66 -6.94 -17.54
CA SER A 25 -2.94 -6.22 -18.59
C SER A 25 -1.48 -6.63 -18.67
N SER A 26 -0.93 -6.57 -19.89
CA SER A 26 0.50 -6.68 -20.19
C SER A 26 1.15 -5.32 -20.47
N GLN A 27 0.37 -4.24 -20.46
CA GLN A 27 0.85 -2.87 -20.60
C GLN A 27 0.97 -2.24 -19.22
N CYS A 28 2.19 -1.86 -18.83
CA CYS A 28 2.47 -1.19 -17.58
C CYS A 28 3.59 -0.14 -17.75
N LEU A 29 3.61 0.85 -16.87
CA LEU A 29 4.62 1.91 -16.81
C LEU A 29 5.14 2.01 -15.38
N PRO A 30 6.38 2.52 -15.18
CA PRO A 30 6.86 2.86 -13.85
C PRO A 30 5.89 3.86 -13.18
N SER A 31 5.59 3.64 -11.91
CA SER A 31 4.87 4.65 -11.12
C SER A 31 5.75 5.90 -10.98
N THR A 32 5.13 7.07 -11.06
CA THR A 32 5.81 8.35 -10.76
C THR A 32 5.89 8.61 -9.26
N TRP A 33 5.24 7.79 -8.44
CA TRP A 33 5.23 7.94 -6.99
C TRP A 33 6.51 7.33 -6.42
N SER A 34 7.21 8.09 -5.58
CA SER A 34 8.33 7.57 -4.81
C SER A 34 7.83 6.56 -3.79
N TYR A 35 8.56 5.45 -3.66
CA TYR A 35 8.36 4.53 -2.56
C TYR A 35 9.28 4.97 -1.42
N ASP A 36 8.69 5.31 -0.29
CA ASP A 36 9.41 5.54 0.95
C ASP A 36 9.05 4.45 1.95
N ASN A 37 10.02 4.07 2.78
CA ASN A 37 9.75 3.14 3.87
C ASN A 37 8.97 3.88 4.94
N GLU A 38 7.78 3.36 5.26
CA GLU A 38 7.02 3.82 6.41
C GLU A 38 7.73 3.39 7.69
N THR A 39 8.25 4.38 8.42
CA THR A 39 9.00 4.17 9.67
C THR A 39 8.10 4.25 10.90
N THR A 40 6.85 4.67 10.72
CA THR A 40 5.89 4.88 11.80
C THR A 40 4.49 4.43 11.39
N LEU A 41 3.73 3.96 12.37
CA LEU A 41 2.31 3.65 12.19
C LEU A 41 1.42 4.84 12.60
N ALA A 42 1.99 6.03 12.83
CA ALA A 42 1.24 7.24 13.13
C ALA A 42 0.33 7.63 11.95
N GLY A 43 -0.93 7.95 12.24
CA GLY A 43 -1.93 8.33 11.22
C GLY A 43 -2.61 7.18 10.47
N TRP A 44 -2.15 5.95 10.67
CA TRP A 44 -2.82 4.77 10.14
C TRP A 44 -4.18 4.55 10.81
N HIS A 45 -5.16 4.13 10.03
CA HIS A 45 -6.50 3.80 10.49
C HIS A 45 -7.08 2.68 9.63
N LEU A 46 -8.02 1.93 10.18
CA LEU A 46 -8.75 0.93 9.41
C LEU A 46 -9.92 1.59 8.69
N VAL A 47 -10.16 1.14 7.47
CA VAL A 47 -11.34 1.48 6.68
C VAL A 47 -12.08 0.20 6.36
N GLY A 48 -13.34 0.12 6.76
CA GLY A 48 -14.21 -1.02 6.44
C GLY A 48 -14.68 -0.98 4.99
N GLU A 49 -15.26 -2.09 4.52
CA GLU A 49 -15.77 -2.21 3.14
C GLU A 49 -16.87 -1.18 2.82
N THR A 50 -17.64 -0.76 3.83
CA THR A 50 -18.68 0.28 3.74
C THR A 50 -18.11 1.71 3.79
N GLY A 51 -16.80 1.87 3.95
CA GLY A 51 -16.13 3.17 4.08
C GLY A 51 -16.10 3.75 5.50
N GLY A 52 -16.63 3.03 6.50
CA GLY A 52 -16.47 3.36 7.92
C GLY A 52 -14.99 3.37 8.33
N ARG A 53 -14.61 4.14 9.36
CA ARG A 53 -13.21 4.30 9.77
C ARG A 53 -13.02 4.15 11.26
N VAL A 54 -11.96 3.46 11.67
CA VAL A 54 -11.60 3.28 13.09
C VAL A 54 -10.13 3.58 13.32
N TRP A 55 -9.86 4.31 14.40
CA TRP A 55 -8.52 4.77 14.72
C TRP A 55 -7.86 3.89 15.78
N PRO A 56 -6.52 3.77 15.75
CA PRO A 56 -5.78 3.08 16.79
C PRO A 56 -5.86 3.81 18.13
N ILE A 57 -5.77 3.05 19.22
CA ILE A 57 -5.73 3.56 20.60
C ILE A 57 -4.55 4.54 20.77
N HIS A 58 -3.40 4.23 20.16
CA HIS A 58 -2.21 5.07 20.19
C HIS A 58 -1.98 5.72 18.83
N ARG A 59 -2.24 7.03 18.72
CA ARG A 59 -2.19 7.75 17.43
C ARG A 59 -0.84 8.37 17.08
N GLN A 60 -0.04 8.71 18.08
CA GLN A 60 1.16 9.56 17.89
C GLN A 60 2.44 8.75 17.68
N THR A 61 2.60 7.63 18.39
CA THR A 61 3.76 6.73 18.27
C THR A 61 3.38 5.25 18.47
N PRO A 62 2.46 4.69 17.67
CA PRO A 62 2.13 3.28 17.78
C PRO A 62 3.32 2.40 17.34
N SER A 63 3.82 1.57 18.26
CA SER A 63 4.69 0.44 17.92
C SER A 63 3.89 -0.73 17.32
N SER A 64 2.58 -0.77 17.57
CA SER A 64 1.62 -1.69 16.96
C SER A 64 0.25 -1.03 16.81
N LEU A 65 -0.53 -1.49 15.83
CA LEU A 65 -1.91 -1.04 15.63
C LEU A 65 -2.84 -1.83 16.55
N SER A 66 -3.30 -1.19 17.63
CA SER A 66 -4.26 -1.76 18.56
C SER A 66 -5.54 -0.95 18.53
N ILE A 67 -6.68 -1.62 18.39
CA ILE A 67 -7.99 -1.01 18.15
C ILE A 67 -8.99 -1.56 19.17
N ARG A 68 -9.93 -0.71 19.62
CA ARG A 68 -10.99 -1.15 20.52
C ARG A 68 -12.06 -1.90 19.76
N HIS A 69 -12.42 -3.08 20.25
CA HIS A 69 -13.46 -3.91 19.65
C HIS A 69 -14.80 -3.16 19.50
N LEU A 70 -15.21 -2.37 20.51
CA LEU A 70 -16.43 -1.57 20.45
C LEU A 70 -16.44 -0.59 19.27
N GLU A 71 -15.31 0.08 18.99
CA GLU A 71 -15.25 1.01 17.86
C GLU A 71 -15.37 0.30 16.52
N VAL A 72 -14.86 -0.93 16.41
CA VAL A 72 -15.01 -1.76 15.20
C VAL A 72 -16.47 -2.14 15.00
N VAL A 73 -17.15 -2.64 16.04
CA VAL A 73 -18.57 -3.03 15.95
C VAL A 73 -19.44 -1.83 15.60
N ASP A 74 -19.21 -0.68 16.23
CA ASP A 74 -20.06 0.51 16.04
C ASP A 74 -19.84 1.19 14.67
N ASN A 75 -18.61 1.17 14.15
CA ASN A 75 -18.25 1.95 12.95
C ASN A 75 -18.02 1.12 11.70
N LEU A 76 -17.69 -0.17 11.84
CA LEU A 76 -17.36 -1.05 10.71
C LEU A 76 -18.41 -2.14 10.48
N GLY A 77 -19.23 -2.47 11.49
CA GLY A 77 -20.40 -3.34 11.36
C GLY A 77 -20.07 -4.82 11.18
#